data_AF-A0A661WZ37-F1
#
_entry.id   AF-A0A661WZ37-F1
#
_cell.length_a   1.000
_cell.length_b   1.000
_cell.length_c   1.000
_cell.angle_alpha   90.00
_cell.angle_beta   90.00
_cell.angle_gamma   90.00
#
_symmetry.space_group_name_H-M   'P 1'
#
loop_
_entity.id
_entity.type
_entity.pdbx_description
1 polymer ?
#
loop_
_entity_poly.entity_id
_entity_poly.type
_entity_poly.pdbx_seq_one_letter_code
_entity_poly.pdbx_strand_id
1 'polypeptide(L)'
;MSSLQELYDFYLETNPSTGKIRNATNFLIHACQAMDVASPEDIVDEKLEDLPDAIDQYFAENHQKAIHDKGVLAEMIGRYGPRDGWENVYRKLLRDHDENLRQFALQALEFSARKDPAIALPYIEKFKNGKNKLMRRVAALLILRMLCSKQRDFIMEHVLNWAKDDAEFLRIVIDLLQHQAENSLNNLELKLTCQDVLQWLNAHLKNKHS
;
A
#
# COMPACT_ATOMS: atom_id res chain seq x y z
N MET A 1 15.09 -10.93 0.44
CA MET A 1 14.93 -11.28 -0.97
C MET A 1 15.95 -10.53 -1.77
N SER A 2 16.79 -11.21 -2.53
CA SER A 2 17.92 -10.63 -3.26
C SER A 2 17.62 -10.31 -4.73
N SER A 3 16.57 -10.89 -5.32
CA SER A 3 16.29 -10.77 -6.76
C SER A 3 14.82 -10.49 -7.08
N LEU A 4 14.57 -10.04 -8.31
CA LEU A 4 13.21 -9.89 -8.82
C LEU A 4 12.48 -11.24 -8.91
N GLN A 5 13.18 -12.33 -9.24
CA GLN A 5 12.60 -13.66 -9.28
C GLN A 5 12.09 -14.11 -7.90
N GLU A 6 12.85 -13.89 -6.83
CA GLU A 6 12.42 -14.23 -5.47
C GLU A 6 11.17 -13.45 -5.03
N LEU A 7 11.07 -12.16 -5.42
CA LEU A 7 9.87 -11.36 -5.17
C LEU A 7 8.65 -11.95 -5.89
N TYR A 8 8.84 -12.39 -7.14
CA TYR A 8 7.77 -13.02 -7.92
C TYR A 8 7.36 -14.37 -7.32
N ASP A 9 8.30 -15.20 -6.89
CA ASP A 9 8.00 -16.51 -6.28
C ASP A 9 7.17 -16.33 -5.01
N PHE A 10 7.55 -15.40 -4.13
CA PHE A 10 6.72 -15.05 -2.97
C PHE A 10 5.37 -14.46 -3.37
N TYR A 11 5.33 -13.66 -4.42
CA TYR A 11 4.07 -13.14 -4.93
C TYR A 11 3.12 -14.28 -5.29
N LEU A 12 3.59 -15.39 -5.87
CA LEU A 12 2.77 -16.58 -6.12
C LEU A 12 2.25 -17.22 -4.83
N GLU A 13 3.04 -17.26 -3.76
CA GLU A 13 2.61 -17.77 -2.44
C GLU A 13 1.48 -16.94 -1.81
N THR A 14 1.29 -15.70 -2.28
CA THR A 14 0.20 -14.84 -1.81
C THR A 14 -1.15 -15.13 -2.50
N ASN A 15 -1.24 -16.22 -3.28
CA ASN A 15 -2.42 -16.68 -4.02
C ASN A 15 -3.07 -15.59 -4.90
N PRO A 16 -2.31 -14.94 -5.81
CA PRO A 16 -2.87 -14.01 -6.78
C PRO A 16 -3.78 -14.74 -7.78
N SER A 17 -4.74 -14.03 -8.38
CA SER A 17 -5.61 -14.60 -9.41
C SER A 17 -4.83 -14.93 -10.69
N THR A 18 -5.37 -15.80 -11.54
CA THR A 18 -4.73 -16.17 -12.82
C THR A 18 -4.38 -14.97 -13.69
N GLY A 19 -5.27 -13.96 -13.77
CA GLY A 19 -5.00 -12.73 -14.51
C GLY A 19 -3.84 -11.92 -13.92
N LYS A 20 -3.72 -11.90 -12.59
CA LYS A 20 -2.63 -11.24 -11.87
C LYS A 20 -1.29 -11.97 -12.04
N ILE A 21 -1.31 -13.30 -12.06
CA ILE A 21 -0.12 -14.11 -12.37
C ILE A 21 0.36 -13.77 -13.78
N ARG A 22 -0.54 -13.80 -14.78
CA ARG A 22 -0.20 -13.47 -16.16
C ARG A 22 0.42 -12.07 -16.30
N ASN A 23 -0.15 -11.07 -15.62
CA ASN A 23 0.41 -9.72 -15.66
C ASN A 23 1.79 -9.65 -15.00
N ALA A 24 2.01 -10.35 -13.88
CA ALA A 24 3.32 -10.44 -13.24
C ALA A 24 4.35 -11.17 -14.10
N THR A 25 3.97 -12.26 -14.78
CA THR A 25 4.86 -12.95 -15.74
C THR A 25 5.24 -12.04 -16.91
N ASN A 26 4.28 -11.30 -17.48
CA ASN A 26 4.56 -10.34 -18.56
C ASN A 26 5.48 -9.22 -18.09
N PHE A 27 5.25 -8.72 -16.86
CA PHE A 27 6.14 -7.73 -16.24
C PHE A 27 7.57 -8.25 -16.13
N LEU A 28 7.81 -9.50 -15.72
CA LEU A 28 9.16 -10.06 -15.65
C LEU A 28 9.88 -10.01 -17.01
N ILE A 29 9.16 -10.33 -18.10
CA ILE A 29 9.72 -10.28 -19.46
C ILE A 29 10.12 -8.84 -19.81
N HIS A 30 9.22 -7.88 -19.57
CA HIS A 30 9.51 -6.47 -19.86
C HIS A 30 10.63 -5.91 -18.97
N ALA A 31 10.70 -6.31 -17.70
CA ALA A 31 11.77 -5.94 -16.78
C ALA A 31 13.13 -6.44 -17.28
N CYS A 32 13.21 -7.69 -17.74
CA CYS A 32 14.45 -8.22 -18.31
C CYS A 32 14.88 -7.45 -19.57
N GLN A 33 13.92 -7.15 -20.46
CA GLN A 33 14.16 -6.36 -21.67
C GLN A 33 14.59 -4.92 -21.36
N ALA A 34 13.95 -4.28 -20.38
CA ALA A 34 14.24 -2.92 -19.96
C ALA A 34 15.63 -2.79 -19.31
N MET A 35 16.06 -3.83 -18.59
CA MET A 35 17.35 -3.87 -17.88
C MET A 35 18.49 -4.50 -18.69
N ASP A 36 18.21 -4.96 -19.92
CA ASP A 36 19.15 -5.70 -20.78
C ASP A 36 19.82 -6.89 -20.07
N VAL A 37 18.99 -7.75 -19.44
CA VAL A 37 19.45 -8.98 -18.76
C VAL A 37 18.74 -10.22 -19.29
N ALA A 38 19.35 -11.39 -19.08
CA ALA A 38 18.85 -12.65 -19.60
C ALA A 38 17.70 -13.22 -18.77
N SER A 39 17.73 -13.04 -17.45
CA SER A 39 16.71 -13.57 -16.54
C SER A 39 16.36 -12.60 -15.40
N PRO A 40 15.20 -12.78 -14.74
CA PRO A 40 14.82 -12.00 -13.56
C PRO A 40 15.69 -12.29 -12.33
N GLU A 41 16.48 -13.38 -12.33
CA GLU A 41 17.48 -13.63 -11.29
C GLU A 41 18.69 -12.68 -11.41
N ASP A 42 18.91 -12.11 -12.59
CA ASP A 42 20.02 -11.16 -12.85
C ASP A 42 19.70 -9.72 -12.41
N ILE A 43 18.45 -9.45 -12.01
CA ILE A 43 17.99 -8.15 -11.48
C ILE A 43 18.03 -8.22 -9.95
N VAL A 44 19.17 -7.80 -9.40
CA VAL A 44 19.52 -7.87 -7.96
C VAL A 44 20.06 -6.53 -7.46
N ASP A 45 20.08 -6.35 -6.14
CA ASP A 45 20.75 -5.26 -5.43
C ASP A 45 20.59 -3.88 -6.11
N GLU A 46 21.68 -3.25 -6.54
CA GLU A 46 21.71 -1.92 -7.16
C GLU A 46 20.82 -1.82 -8.40
N LYS A 47 20.70 -2.89 -9.18
CA LYS A 47 19.84 -2.93 -10.38
C LYS A 47 18.35 -2.87 -10.03
N LEU A 48 17.95 -3.30 -8.83
CA LEU A 48 16.56 -3.21 -8.40
C LEU A 48 16.11 -1.75 -8.28
N GLU A 49 17.00 -0.87 -7.79
CA GLU A 49 16.68 0.53 -7.60
C GLU A 49 16.40 1.24 -8.93
N ASP A 50 17.07 0.86 -10.00
CA ASP A 50 16.91 1.45 -11.34
C ASP A 50 15.70 0.90 -12.11
N LEU A 51 15.11 -0.20 -11.66
CA LEU A 51 14.04 -0.90 -12.37
C LEU A 51 12.83 0.00 -12.72
N PRO A 52 12.29 0.85 -11.83
CA PRO A 52 11.18 1.73 -12.21
C PRO A 52 11.54 2.69 -13.36
N ASP A 53 12.75 3.24 -13.35
CA ASP A 53 13.22 4.20 -14.35
C ASP A 53 13.51 3.49 -15.69
N ALA A 54 14.04 2.26 -15.65
CA ALA A 54 14.24 1.43 -16.83
C ALA A 54 12.91 1.06 -17.51
N ILE A 55 11.86 0.75 -16.74
CA ILE A 55 10.52 0.49 -17.27
C ILE A 55 9.95 1.73 -17.97
N ASP A 56 10.15 2.92 -17.41
CA ASP A 56 9.74 4.17 -18.05
C ASP A 56 10.46 4.42 -19.37
N GLN A 57 11.76 4.13 -19.43
CA GLN A 57 12.54 4.25 -20.66
C GLN A 57 12.11 3.21 -21.71
N TYR A 58 11.92 1.96 -21.31
CA TYR A 58 11.49 0.89 -22.20
C TYR A 58 10.13 1.18 -22.86
N PHE A 59 9.22 1.80 -22.10
CA PHE A 59 7.90 2.24 -22.58
C PHE A 59 7.81 3.74 -22.80
N ALA A 60 8.89 4.40 -23.23
CA ALA A 60 8.92 5.85 -23.44
C ALA A 60 7.81 6.34 -24.39
N GLU A 61 7.41 5.53 -25.37
CA GLU A 61 6.33 5.84 -26.33
C GLU A 61 4.94 5.36 -25.86
N ASN A 62 4.86 4.62 -24.73
CA ASN A 62 3.61 4.06 -24.22
C ASN A 62 3.55 4.09 -22.69
N HIS A 63 3.42 5.30 -22.13
CA HIS A 63 3.38 5.51 -20.68
C HIS A 63 2.31 4.70 -19.94
N GLN A 64 1.19 4.36 -20.59
CA GLN A 64 0.15 3.54 -19.95
C GLN A 64 0.64 2.12 -19.66
N LYS A 65 1.47 1.53 -20.54
CA LYS A 65 2.12 0.25 -20.28
C LYS A 65 3.16 0.37 -19.15
N ALA A 66 3.95 1.46 -19.13
CA ALA A 66 4.89 1.72 -18.05
C ALA A 66 4.19 1.79 -16.68
N ILE A 67 3.09 2.53 -16.60
CA ILE A 67 2.28 2.66 -15.39
C ILE A 67 1.70 1.31 -14.97
N HIS A 68 1.21 0.51 -15.93
CA HIS A 68 0.69 -0.82 -15.65
C HIS A 68 1.74 -1.72 -15.01
N ASP A 69 2.92 -1.81 -15.61
CA ASP A 69 4.02 -2.67 -15.17
C ASP A 69 4.59 -2.21 -13.82
N LYS A 70 4.76 -0.90 -13.63
CA LYS A 70 5.11 -0.34 -12.31
C LYS A 70 4.02 -0.60 -11.26
N GLY A 71 2.76 -0.62 -11.66
CA GLY A 71 1.64 -1.04 -10.80
C GLY A 71 1.75 -2.49 -10.38
N VAL A 72 2.08 -3.40 -11.30
CA VAL A 72 2.32 -4.81 -10.99
C VAL A 72 3.49 -4.95 -10.01
N LEU A 73 4.59 -4.25 -10.24
CA LEU A 73 5.73 -4.20 -9.32
C LEU A 73 5.32 -3.68 -7.93
N ALA A 74 4.54 -2.61 -7.87
CA ALA A 74 4.02 -2.06 -6.61
C ALA A 74 3.14 -3.07 -5.86
N GLU A 75 2.33 -3.87 -6.57
CA GLU A 75 1.52 -4.91 -5.94
C GLU A 75 2.39 -6.03 -5.34
N MET A 76 3.41 -6.50 -6.09
CA MET A 76 4.32 -7.54 -5.61
C MET A 76 5.06 -7.08 -4.35
N ILE A 77 5.66 -5.88 -4.39
CA ILE A 77 6.33 -5.30 -3.22
C ILE A 77 5.34 -5.06 -2.07
N GLY A 78 4.13 -4.56 -2.35
CA GLY A 78 3.11 -4.31 -1.32
C GLY A 78 2.63 -5.58 -0.61
N ARG A 79 2.63 -6.73 -1.29
CA ARG A 79 2.31 -8.03 -0.68
C ARG A 79 3.47 -8.59 0.13
N TYR A 80 4.70 -8.39 -0.33
CA TYR A 80 5.91 -8.77 0.40
C TYR A 80 6.16 -7.90 1.63
N GLY A 81 5.83 -6.62 1.50
CA GLY A 81 6.32 -5.54 2.33
C GLY A 81 7.57 -4.92 1.69
N PRO A 82 7.71 -3.59 1.63
CA PRO A 82 8.94 -2.93 1.20
C PRO A 82 10.01 -3.10 2.30
N ARG A 83 10.78 -4.17 2.18
CA ARG A 83 11.90 -4.58 3.05
C ARG A 83 12.96 -5.31 2.22
N ASP A 84 14.11 -5.58 2.82
CA ASP A 84 15.19 -6.36 2.22
C ASP A 84 15.64 -5.83 0.85
N GLY A 85 15.72 -4.51 0.70
CA GLY A 85 16.19 -3.84 -0.53
C GLY A 85 15.06 -3.24 -1.38
N TRP A 86 13.80 -3.64 -1.16
CA TRP A 86 12.65 -3.11 -1.90
C TRP A 86 12.18 -1.73 -1.44
N GLU A 87 12.70 -1.20 -0.34
CA GLU A 87 12.34 0.10 0.22
C GLU A 87 12.58 1.26 -0.76
N ASN A 88 13.74 1.26 -1.43
CA ASN A 88 14.09 2.34 -2.38
C ASN A 88 13.21 2.29 -3.62
N VAL A 89 13.03 1.09 -4.19
CA VAL A 89 12.14 0.84 -5.32
C VAL A 89 10.73 1.33 -5.00
N TYR A 90 10.20 0.96 -3.83
CA TYR A 90 8.87 1.36 -3.42
C TYR A 90 8.75 2.86 -3.17
N ARG A 91 9.79 3.49 -2.61
CA ARG A 91 9.85 4.95 -2.46
C ARG A 91 9.83 5.69 -3.80
N LYS A 92 10.44 5.14 -4.85
CA LYS A 92 10.35 5.68 -6.22
C LYS A 92 8.92 5.58 -6.75
N LEU A 93 8.27 4.42 -6.64
CA LEU A 93 6.87 4.21 -7.05
C LEU A 93 5.88 5.16 -6.32
N LEU A 94 6.13 5.44 -5.04
CA LEU A 94 5.34 6.38 -4.24
C LEU A 94 5.58 7.87 -4.60
N ARG A 95 6.61 8.17 -5.39
CA ARG A 95 6.97 9.50 -5.89
C ARG A 95 6.77 9.65 -7.39
N ASP A 96 6.23 8.62 -8.04
CA ASP A 96 5.96 8.59 -9.47
C ASP A 96 5.15 9.80 -9.92
N HIS A 97 5.29 10.25 -11.17
CA HIS A 97 4.51 11.36 -11.69
C HIS A 97 3.02 11.03 -11.82
N ASP A 98 2.68 9.78 -12.09
CA ASP A 98 1.28 9.35 -12.19
C ASP A 98 0.62 9.21 -10.81
N GLU A 99 -0.48 9.95 -10.61
CA GLU A 99 -1.18 9.97 -9.33
C GLU A 99 -1.90 8.66 -9.02
N ASN A 100 -2.37 7.93 -10.04
CA ASN A 100 -3.05 6.64 -9.83
C ASN A 100 -2.05 5.59 -9.38
N LEU A 101 -0.84 5.58 -9.96
CA LEU A 101 0.24 4.70 -9.54
C LEU A 101 0.66 4.98 -8.10
N ARG A 102 0.86 6.25 -7.71
CA ARG A 102 1.17 6.60 -6.31
C ARG A 102 0.11 6.09 -5.33
N GLN A 103 -1.17 6.31 -5.66
CA GLN A 103 -2.29 5.84 -4.84
C GLN A 103 -2.31 4.31 -4.75
N PHE A 104 -2.20 3.63 -5.88
CA PHE A 104 -2.21 2.18 -5.96
C PHE A 104 -1.05 1.58 -5.18
N ALA A 105 0.16 2.14 -5.33
CA ALA A 105 1.34 1.74 -4.59
C ALA A 105 1.07 1.84 -3.09
N LEU A 106 0.60 2.98 -2.58
CA LEU A 106 0.28 3.08 -1.16
C LEU A 106 -0.78 2.05 -0.73
N GLN A 107 -1.85 1.86 -1.51
CA GLN A 107 -2.89 0.87 -1.20
C GLN A 107 -2.38 -0.57 -1.18
N ALA A 108 -1.40 -0.92 -2.01
CA ALA A 108 -0.85 -2.26 -2.08
C ALA A 108 -0.23 -2.73 -0.76
N LEU A 109 0.20 -1.79 0.11
CA LEU A 109 0.67 -2.11 1.47
C LEU A 109 -0.37 -2.78 2.36
N GLU A 110 -1.67 -2.73 2.00
CA GLU A 110 -2.71 -3.42 2.76
C GLU A 110 -2.39 -4.91 2.93
N PHE A 111 -1.83 -5.56 1.91
CA PHE A 111 -1.54 -6.98 1.95
C PHE A 111 -0.50 -7.33 3.02
N SER A 112 0.63 -6.61 3.04
CA SER A 112 1.62 -6.75 4.11
C SER A 112 1.06 -6.31 5.47
N ALA A 113 0.29 -5.22 5.52
CA ALA A 113 -0.25 -4.65 6.75
C ALA A 113 -1.21 -5.61 7.48
N ARG A 114 -1.98 -6.42 6.73
CA ARG A 114 -2.85 -7.45 7.32
C ARG A 114 -2.07 -8.52 8.08
N LYS A 115 -0.82 -8.78 7.71
CA LYS A 115 0.07 -9.76 8.36
C LYS A 115 0.90 -9.09 9.46
N ASP A 116 1.51 -7.95 9.12
CA ASP A 116 2.37 -7.16 9.99
C ASP A 116 2.15 -5.66 9.70
N PRO A 117 1.35 -4.97 10.54
CA PRO A 117 1.07 -3.55 10.37
C PRO A 117 2.33 -2.66 10.46
N ALA A 118 3.38 -3.11 11.15
CA ALA A 118 4.59 -2.31 11.34
C ALA A 118 5.31 -2.04 10.01
N ILE A 119 5.12 -2.91 9.01
CA ILE A 119 5.67 -2.73 7.65
C ILE A 119 5.07 -1.51 6.95
N ALA A 120 3.75 -1.31 7.08
CA ALA A 120 3.04 -0.25 6.36
C ALA A 120 3.06 1.09 7.11
N LEU A 121 3.19 1.04 8.44
CA LEU A 121 3.04 2.21 9.30
C LEU A 121 3.98 3.39 8.96
N PRO A 122 5.30 3.20 8.70
CA PRO A 122 6.18 4.31 8.32
C PRO A 122 5.74 5.04 7.06
N TYR A 123 5.16 4.32 6.10
CA TYR A 123 4.65 4.89 4.86
C TYR A 123 3.35 5.66 5.11
N ILE A 124 2.46 5.10 5.93
CA ILE A 124 1.21 5.78 6.33
C ILE A 124 1.52 7.07 7.08
N GLU A 125 2.44 7.06 8.05
CA GLU A 125 2.84 8.25 8.82
C GLU A 125 3.43 9.35 7.94
N LYS A 126 4.26 8.98 6.96
CA LYS A 126 4.80 9.92 5.98
C LYS A 126 3.70 10.64 5.21
N PHE A 127 2.68 9.91 4.74
CA PHE A 127 1.59 10.51 3.97
C PHE A 127 0.54 11.20 4.84
N LYS A 128 0.35 10.75 6.08
CA LYS A 128 -0.43 11.45 7.11
C LYS A 128 0.05 12.88 7.25
N ASN A 129 1.35 13.10 7.36
CA ASN A 129 1.93 14.45 7.54
C ASN A 129 2.14 15.21 6.22
N GLY A 130 1.75 14.63 5.09
CA GLY A 130 1.91 15.23 3.76
C GLY A 130 0.89 16.33 3.44
N LYS A 131 1.17 17.11 2.40
CA LYS A 131 0.25 18.14 1.86
C LYS A 131 -0.72 17.60 0.80
N ASN A 132 -0.41 16.46 0.18
CA ASN A 132 -1.27 15.87 -0.85
C ASN A 132 -2.51 15.25 -0.17
N LYS A 133 -3.67 15.91 -0.34
CA LYS A 133 -4.96 15.51 0.26
C LYS A 133 -5.40 14.11 -0.16
N LEU A 134 -5.15 13.73 -1.41
CA LEU A 134 -5.52 12.41 -1.92
C LEU A 134 -4.69 11.32 -1.25
N MET A 135 -3.37 11.50 -1.18
CA MET A 135 -2.49 10.54 -0.49
C MET A 135 -2.76 10.47 1.01
N ARG A 136 -3.10 11.59 1.67
CA ARG A 136 -3.61 11.58 3.06
C ARG A 136 -4.86 10.71 3.19
N ARG A 137 -5.82 10.84 2.26
CA ARG A 137 -7.06 10.05 2.27
C ARG A 137 -6.78 8.56 2.04
N VAL A 138 -5.84 8.21 1.16
CA VAL A 138 -5.42 6.81 0.95
C VAL A 138 -4.75 6.24 2.20
N ALA A 139 -3.88 7.01 2.86
CA ALA A 139 -3.27 6.62 4.13
C ALA A 139 -4.34 6.37 5.22
N ALA A 140 -5.34 7.27 5.32
CA ALA A 140 -6.46 7.10 6.23
C ALA A 140 -7.33 5.85 5.91
N LEU A 141 -7.49 5.52 4.63
CA LEU A 141 -8.20 4.30 4.21
C LEU A 141 -7.49 3.02 4.67
N LEU A 142 -6.15 3.01 4.65
CA LEU A 142 -5.37 1.88 5.19
C LEU A 142 -5.57 1.75 6.70
N ILE A 143 -5.58 2.87 7.43
CA ILE A 143 -5.87 2.88 8.88
C ILE A 143 -7.24 2.30 9.16
N LEU A 144 -8.28 2.74 8.43
CA LEU A 144 -9.62 2.19 8.54
C LEU A 144 -9.61 0.67 8.35
N ARG A 145 -8.96 0.19 7.28
CA ARG A 145 -8.90 -1.24 6.97
C ARG A 145 -8.24 -2.03 8.08
N MET A 146 -7.18 -1.49 8.69
CA MET A 146 -6.51 -2.14 9.83
C MET A 146 -7.36 -2.11 11.10
N LEU A 147 -8.02 -0.98 11.42
CA LEU A 147 -8.96 -0.86 12.55
C LEU A 147 -10.14 -1.83 12.45
N CYS A 148 -10.55 -2.16 11.23
CA CYS A 148 -11.62 -3.11 10.94
C CYS A 148 -11.11 -4.54 10.64
N SER A 149 -9.88 -4.85 11.06
CA SER A 149 -9.28 -6.17 10.88
C SER A 149 -8.78 -6.73 12.22
N LYS A 150 -8.14 -7.90 12.18
CA LYS A 150 -7.45 -8.51 13.34
C LYS A 150 -6.29 -7.65 13.88
N GLN A 151 -5.86 -6.63 13.14
CA GLN A 151 -4.78 -5.71 13.50
C GLN A 151 -5.27 -4.48 14.28
N ARG A 152 -6.55 -4.47 14.67
CA ARG A 152 -7.20 -3.35 15.34
C ARG A 152 -6.40 -2.86 16.55
N ASP A 153 -6.08 -3.75 17.48
CA ASP A 153 -5.47 -3.39 18.77
C ASP A 153 -4.10 -2.71 18.58
N PHE A 154 -3.31 -3.20 17.63
CA PHE A 154 -2.01 -2.60 17.27
C PHE A 154 -2.19 -1.15 16.78
N ILE A 155 -3.16 -0.90 15.91
CA ILE A 155 -3.35 0.43 15.30
C ILE A 155 -4.08 1.41 16.22
N MET A 156 -4.90 0.93 17.17
CA MET A 156 -5.65 1.79 18.08
C MET A 156 -4.75 2.75 18.87
N GLU A 157 -3.61 2.29 19.37
CA GLU A 157 -2.67 3.13 20.12
C GLU A 157 -2.11 4.27 19.25
N HIS A 158 -1.69 3.95 18.02
CA HIS A 158 -1.20 4.95 17.06
C HIS A 158 -2.26 6.00 16.74
N VAL A 159 -3.51 5.56 16.51
CA VAL A 159 -4.63 6.47 16.20
C VAL A 159 -4.93 7.40 17.39
N LEU A 160 -4.88 6.91 18.63
CA LEU A 160 -5.07 7.73 19.82
C LEU A 160 -3.95 8.74 20.06
N ASN A 161 -2.72 8.41 19.65
CA ASN A 161 -1.59 9.31 19.69
C ASN A 161 -1.75 10.40 18.62
N TRP A 162 -2.09 10.04 17.38
CA TRP A 162 -2.35 11.01 16.31
C TRP A 162 -3.53 11.94 16.59
N ALA A 163 -4.51 11.52 17.39
CA ALA A 163 -5.58 12.41 17.85
C ALA A 163 -5.07 13.69 18.53
N LYS A 164 -3.88 13.64 19.15
CA LYS A 164 -3.25 14.78 19.82
C LYS A 164 -2.52 15.70 18.83
N ASP A 165 -1.92 15.11 17.80
CA ASP A 165 -0.95 15.80 16.93
C ASP A 165 -1.55 16.21 15.57
N ASP A 166 -2.59 15.51 15.10
CA ASP A 166 -3.19 15.70 13.77
C ASP A 166 -4.69 15.33 13.79
N ALA A 167 -5.48 16.19 14.43
CA ALA A 167 -6.93 16.03 14.51
C ALA A 167 -7.62 16.01 13.13
N GLU A 168 -7.05 16.67 12.12
CA GLU A 168 -7.59 16.67 10.76
C GLU A 168 -7.49 15.28 10.12
N PHE A 169 -6.33 14.62 10.27
CA PHE A 169 -6.19 13.24 9.78
C PHE A 169 -7.15 12.28 10.47
N LEU A 170 -7.31 12.40 11.79
CA LEU A 170 -8.26 11.57 12.53
C LEU A 170 -9.71 11.79 12.04
N ARG A 171 -10.09 13.03 11.74
CA ARG A 171 -11.40 13.33 11.14
C ARG A 171 -11.59 12.59 9.82
N ILE A 172 -10.59 12.55 8.95
CA ILE A 172 -10.65 11.79 7.69
C ILE A 172 -10.89 10.30 7.96
N VAL A 173 -10.19 9.72 8.95
CA VAL A 173 -10.38 8.30 9.33
C VAL A 173 -11.81 8.05 9.83
N ILE A 174 -12.35 8.94 10.67
CA ILE A 174 -13.72 8.85 11.20
C ILE A 174 -14.75 8.96 10.07
N ASP A 175 -14.61 9.94 9.17
CA ASP A 175 -15.51 10.14 8.04
C ASP A 175 -15.53 8.90 7.13
N LEU A 176 -14.37 8.29 6.88
CA LEU A 176 -14.26 7.06 6.11
C LEU A 176 -14.93 5.87 6.84
N LEU A 177 -14.77 5.76 8.16
CA LEU A 177 -15.39 4.71 8.96
C LEU A 177 -16.92 4.82 8.95
N GLN A 178 -17.45 6.04 9.09
CA GLN A 178 -18.89 6.30 9.01
C GLN A 178 -19.42 5.90 7.64
N HIS A 179 -18.76 6.37 6.58
CA HIS A 179 -19.13 6.03 5.21
C HIS A 179 -19.09 4.51 4.96
N GLN A 180 -18.06 3.81 5.47
CA GLN A 180 -17.97 2.35 5.34
C GLN A 180 -19.09 1.64 6.10
N ALA A 181 -19.42 2.07 7.33
CA ALA A 181 -20.49 1.49 8.13
C ALA A 181 -21.87 1.68 7.48
N GLU A 182 -22.13 2.84 6.88
CA GLU A 182 -23.39 3.15 6.21
C GLU A 182 -23.57 2.33 4.92
N ASN A 183 -22.51 2.15 4.14
CA ASN A 183 -22.57 1.52 2.82
C ASN A 183 -22.32 0.00 2.81
N SER A 184 -21.95 -0.61 3.93
CA SER A 184 -21.74 -2.07 4.04
C SER A 184 -23.06 -2.85 4.15
N LEU A 185 -24.02 -2.59 3.26
CA LEU A 185 -25.37 -3.18 3.30
C LEU A 185 -25.36 -4.71 3.22
N ASN A 186 -24.43 -5.28 2.45
CA ASN A 186 -24.32 -6.71 2.21
C ASN A 186 -23.24 -7.40 3.06
N ASN A 187 -22.57 -6.66 3.96
CA ASN A 187 -21.55 -7.20 4.85
C ASN A 187 -21.79 -6.71 6.29
N LEU A 188 -22.72 -7.38 6.97
CA LEU A 188 -23.15 -7.03 8.31
C LEU A 188 -21.99 -7.08 9.33
N GLU A 189 -21.09 -8.05 9.20
CA GLU A 189 -19.92 -8.17 10.09
C GLU A 189 -19.00 -6.95 9.98
N LEU A 190 -18.68 -6.53 8.75
CA LEU A 190 -17.88 -5.33 8.53
C LEU A 190 -18.59 -4.06 9.04
N LYS A 191 -19.92 -3.96 8.83
CA LYS A 191 -20.72 -2.85 9.33
C LYS A 191 -20.63 -2.74 10.86
N LEU A 192 -20.88 -3.83 11.57
CA LEU A 192 -20.82 -3.86 13.04
C LEU A 192 -19.41 -3.54 13.53
N THR A 193 -18.39 -4.14 12.90
CA THR A 193 -16.98 -3.88 13.18
C THR A 193 -16.64 -2.39 13.06
N CYS A 194 -17.09 -1.71 11.99
CA CYS A 194 -16.87 -0.27 11.82
C CYS A 194 -17.62 0.56 12.89
N GLN A 195 -18.85 0.18 13.22
CA GLN A 195 -19.65 0.85 14.25
C GLN A 195 -19.01 0.75 15.64
N ASP A 196 -18.49 -0.43 15.99
CA ASP A 196 -17.78 -0.65 17.26
C ASP A 196 -16.52 0.24 17.36
N VAL A 197 -15.73 0.33 16.28
CA VAL A 197 -14.56 1.23 16.23
C VAL A 197 -14.97 2.69 16.40
N LEU A 198 -16.04 3.12 15.72
CA LEU A 198 -16.55 4.49 15.85
C LEU A 198 -17.02 4.80 17.27
N GLN A 199 -17.73 3.88 17.92
CA GLN A 199 -18.15 4.05 19.31
C GLN A 199 -16.94 4.17 20.23
N TRP A 200 -15.96 3.29 20.06
CA TRP A 200 -14.72 3.32 20.82
C TRP A 200 -13.95 4.65 20.64
N LEU A 201 -13.75 5.11 19.40
CA LEU A 201 -13.09 6.38 19.10
C LEU A 201 -13.80 7.55 19.78
N ASN A 202 -15.13 7.62 19.66
CA ASN A 202 -15.91 8.70 20.24
C ASN A 202 -15.84 8.73 21.78
N ALA A 203 -15.84 7.56 22.44
CA ALA A 203 -15.70 7.48 23.89
C ALA A 203 -14.33 8.01 24.36
N HIS A 204 -13.25 7.65 23.66
CA HIS A 204 -11.89 8.03 24.05
C HIS A 204 -11.56 9.49 23.72
N LEU A 205 -12.17 10.06 22.69
CA LEU A 205 -12.02 11.49 22.37
C LEU A 205 -12.79 12.38 23.35
N LYS A 206 -13.99 11.98 23.81
CA LYS A 206 -14.77 12.75 24.79
C LYS A 206 -14.09 12.81 26.17
N ASN A 207 -13.51 11.70 26.63
CA ASN A 207 -12.85 11.62 27.93
C ASN A 207 -11.55 12.43 28.04
N LYS A 208 -10.99 12.93 26.93
CA LYS A 208 -9.79 13.80 26.93
C LYS A 208 -10.11 15.31 26.99
N HIS A 209 -11.37 15.69 26.83
CA HIS A 209 -11.84 17.08 26.91
C HIS A 209 -12.71 17.35 28.15
N SER A 210 -12.76 16.39 29.08
CA SER A 210 -13.39 16.49 30.41
C SER A 210 -12.30 16.70 31.46
#